data_AF-A0A956BTN5-F1
#
_entry.id   AF-A0A956BTN5-F1
#
_cell.length_a   1.000
_cell.length_b   1.000
_cell.length_c   1.000
_cell.angle_alpha   90.00
_cell.angle_beta   90.00
_cell.angle_gamma   90.00
#
_symmetry.space_group_name_H-M   'P 1'
#
loop_
_entity.id
_entity.type
_entity.pdbx_description
1 polymer ?
#
loop_
_entity_poly.entity_id
_entity_poly.type
_entity_poly.pdbx_seq_one_letter_code
_entity_poly.pdbx_strand_id
1 'polypeptide(L)'
;MTNPSRLHLPTMLRVCAYFVTGAVLALPLSRAPAVVAAALGAALGAVLGGRLARSPYRTIALLGAGLLMGVLAGAVHTLLLSATSWSAWLGPARAYRTADALLAMGVLGGGAFALRVLTSRRAWFAVLEVLVPVFAFTQLVVAHRDGAINRPFEIADPIL
;
A
#
# COMPACT_ATOMS: atom_id res chain seq x y z
N MET A 1 9.76 -9.17 35.28
CA MET A 1 8.40 -8.80 34.85
C MET A 1 8.47 -7.52 34.02
N THR A 2 8.46 -7.63 32.69
CA THR A 2 8.51 -6.47 31.79
C THR A 2 7.09 -5.93 31.59
N ASN A 3 6.89 -4.65 31.85
CA ASN A 3 5.60 -3.97 31.79
C ASN A 3 5.02 -4.05 30.35
N PRO A 4 3.82 -4.64 30.13
CA PRO A 4 3.26 -4.88 28.80
C PRO A 4 2.95 -3.59 28.01
N SER A 5 2.86 -2.44 28.69
CA SER A 5 2.57 -1.14 28.08
C SER A 5 3.68 -0.62 27.13
N ARG A 6 4.94 -1.01 27.30
CA ARG A 6 6.07 -0.49 26.48
C ARG A 6 6.20 -1.15 25.10
N LEU A 7 5.57 -2.29 24.88
CA LEU A 7 5.65 -3.04 23.61
C LEU A 7 4.68 -2.50 22.53
N HIS A 8 3.69 -1.68 22.90
CA HIS A 8 2.68 -1.18 21.97
C HIS A 8 3.17 0.02 21.16
N LEU A 9 3.82 1.01 21.78
CA LEU A 9 4.21 2.25 21.10
C LEU A 9 5.12 2.03 19.86
N PRO A 10 6.20 1.22 19.93
CA PRO A 10 7.07 1.01 18.76
C PRO A 10 6.34 0.30 17.62
N THR A 11 5.42 -0.61 17.96
CA THR A 11 4.60 -1.32 16.97
C THR A 11 3.61 -0.38 16.31
N MET A 12 2.94 0.48 17.10
CA MET A 12 2.00 1.47 16.56
C MET A 12 2.70 2.49 15.66
N LEU A 13 3.85 3.03 16.06
CA LEU A 13 4.63 3.96 15.24
C LEU A 13 5.05 3.34 13.90
N ARG A 14 5.46 2.07 13.91
CA ARG A 14 5.77 1.37 12.65
C ARG A 14 4.52 1.21 11.79
N VAL A 15 3.39 0.80 12.36
CA VAL A 15 2.13 0.68 11.59
C VAL A 15 1.71 2.02 11.00
N CYS A 16 1.86 3.12 11.74
CA CYS A 16 1.65 4.47 11.22
C CYS A 16 2.62 4.81 10.07
N ALA A 17 3.90 4.42 10.17
CA ALA A 17 4.86 4.62 9.09
C ALA A 17 4.46 3.86 7.82
N TYR A 18 4.03 2.59 7.94
CA TYR A 18 3.51 1.82 6.81
C TYR A 18 2.23 2.42 6.23
N PHE A 19 1.31 2.91 7.08
CA PHE A 19 0.09 3.59 6.65
C PHE A 19 0.42 4.82 5.78
N VAL A 20 1.27 5.71 6.29
CA VAL A 20 1.70 6.93 5.57
C VAL A 20 2.45 6.57 4.29
N THR A 21 3.35 5.60 4.35
CA THR A 21 4.14 5.17 3.17
C THR A 21 3.24 4.58 2.09
N GLY A 22 2.26 3.76 2.47
CA GLY A 22 1.26 3.23 1.53
C GLY A 22 0.43 4.35 0.87
N ALA A 23 0.00 5.34 1.66
CA ALA A 23 -0.71 6.51 1.13
C ALA A 23 0.16 7.28 0.13
N VAL A 24 1.41 7.61 0.50
CA VAL A 24 2.34 8.40 -0.32
C VAL A 24 2.69 7.69 -1.63
N LEU A 25 2.91 6.38 -1.61
CA LEU A 25 3.16 5.59 -2.82
C LEU A 25 1.96 5.57 -3.76
N ALA A 26 0.74 5.52 -3.22
CA ALA A 26 -0.48 5.46 -4.03
C ALA A 26 -0.92 6.83 -4.56
N LEU A 27 -0.55 7.92 -3.88
CA LEU A 27 -1.00 9.28 -4.19
C LEU A 27 -0.71 9.73 -5.64
N PRO A 28 0.47 9.48 -6.23
CA PRO A 28 0.72 9.84 -7.63
C PRO A 28 0.09 8.86 -8.64
N LEU A 29 -0.36 7.68 -8.19
CA LEU A 29 -0.79 6.59 -9.07
C LEU A 29 -2.31 6.50 -9.22
N SER A 30 -3.07 6.98 -8.23
CA SER A 30 -4.52 6.76 -8.21
C SER A 30 -5.28 7.85 -7.44
N ARG A 31 -6.62 7.78 -7.49
CA ARG A 31 -7.54 8.69 -6.80
C ARG A 31 -7.65 8.35 -5.32
N ALA A 32 -8.20 9.31 -4.56
CA ALA A 32 -8.45 9.23 -3.12
C ALA A 32 -8.89 7.86 -2.55
N PRO A 33 -9.89 7.14 -3.10
CA PRO A 33 -10.29 5.85 -2.53
C PRO A 33 -9.18 4.80 -2.56
N ALA A 34 -8.37 4.76 -3.61
CA ALA A 34 -7.26 3.82 -3.70
C ALA A 34 -6.10 4.23 -2.79
N VAL A 35 -5.87 5.53 -2.58
CA VAL A 35 -4.88 6.04 -1.62
C VAL A 35 -5.22 5.61 -0.19
N VAL A 36 -6.49 5.74 0.20
CA VAL A 36 -6.95 5.30 1.53
C VAL A 36 -6.85 3.77 1.64
N ALA A 37 -7.28 3.05 0.61
CA ALA A 37 -7.23 1.58 0.59
C ALA A 37 -5.78 1.04 0.63
N ALA A 38 -4.86 1.69 -0.07
CA ALA A 38 -3.42 1.46 -0.01
C ALA A 38 -2.84 1.67 1.40
N ALA A 39 -3.18 2.79 2.04
CA ALA A 39 -2.72 3.11 3.38
C ALA A 39 -3.19 2.06 4.40
N LEU A 40 -4.48 1.70 4.33
CA LEU A 40 -5.07 0.65 5.17
C LEU A 40 -4.45 -0.72 4.87
N GLY A 41 -4.28 -1.06 3.59
CA GLY A 41 -3.64 -2.29 3.15
C GLY A 41 -2.22 -2.42 3.70
N ALA A 42 -1.40 -1.39 3.56
CA ALA A 42 -0.04 -1.36 4.08
C ALA A 42 0.00 -1.49 5.62
N ALA A 43 -0.89 -0.79 6.33
CA ALA A 43 -1.00 -0.90 7.78
C ALA A 43 -1.38 -2.32 8.23
N LEU A 44 -2.41 -2.90 7.61
CA LEU A 44 -2.86 -4.27 7.89
C LEU A 44 -1.78 -5.30 7.54
N GLY A 45 -1.11 -5.14 6.40
CA GLY A 45 0.02 -5.95 5.98
C GLY A 45 1.15 -5.91 7.02
N ALA A 46 1.50 -4.75 7.54
CA ALA A 46 2.50 -4.60 8.59
C ALA A 46 2.07 -5.22 9.93
N VAL A 47 0.80 -5.15 10.31
CA VAL A 47 0.31 -5.83 11.53
C VAL A 47 0.39 -7.35 11.36
N LEU A 48 -0.12 -7.88 10.25
CA LEU A 48 -0.14 -9.31 9.97
C LEU A 48 1.27 -9.86 9.78
N GLY A 49 2.13 -9.16 9.04
CA GLY A 49 3.52 -9.55 8.80
C GLY A 49 4.32 -9.62 10.09
N GLY A 50 4.11 -8.67 11.01
CA GLY A 50 4.77 -8.68 12.32
C GLY A 50 4.30 -9.82 13.22
N ARG A 51 3.02 -10.21 13.13
CA ARG A 51 2.47 -11.35 13.86
C ARG A 51 2.97 -12.68 13.29
N LEU A 52 2.85 -12.87 11.98
CA LEU A 52 3.27 -14.10 11.29
C LEU A 52 4.79 -14.26 11.25
N ALA A 53 5.56 -13.19 11.38
CA ALA A 53 7.01 -13.28 11.53
C ALA A 53 7.43 -14.13 12.74
N ARG A 54 6.60 -14.22 13.78
CA ARG A 54 6.86 -15.02 15.00
C ARG A 54 6.49 -16.50 14.86
N SER A 55 5.84 -16.89 13.76
CA SER A 55 5.39 -18.27 13.54
C SER A 55 6.54 -19.18 13.06
N PRO A 56 6.39 -20.51 13.11
CA PRO A 56 7.43 -21.44 12.64
C PRO A 56 7.52 -21.54 11.11
N TYR A 57 6.68 -20.83 10.35
CA TYR A 57 6.73 -20.88 8.88
C TYR A 57 8.06 -20.36 8.35
N ARG A 58 8.54 -20.92 7.24
CA ARG A 58 9.78 -20.47 6.58
C ARG A 58 9.59 -19.06 6.00
N THR A 59 10.63 -18.24 6.07
CA THR A 59 10.59 -16.86 5.55
C THR A 59 10.16 -16.82 4.08
N ILE A 60 10.65 -17.74 3.25
CA ILE A 60 10.27 -17.83 1.82
C ILE A 60 8.77 -18.07 1.65
N ALA A 61 8.15 -18.92 2.47
CA ALA A 61 6.71 -19.17 2.38
C ALA A 61 5.90 -17.92 2.75
N LEU A 62 6.35 -17.15 3.74
CA LEU A 62 5.72 -15.89 4.10
C LEU A 62 5.91 -14.83 3.01
N LEU A 63 7.08 -14.74 2.39
CA LEU A 63 7.28 -13.86 1.23
C LEU A 63 6.39 -14.26 0.06
N GLY A 64 6.25 -15.56 -0.19
CA GLY A 64 5.32 -16.11 -1.16
C GLY A 64 3.87 -15.73 -0.85
N ALA A 65 3.46 -15.72 0.42
CA ALA A 65 2.13 -15.25 0.82
C ALA A 65 1.92 -13.75 0.53
N GLY A 66 2.91 -12.91 0.83
CA GLY A 66 2.86 -11.48 0.49
C GLY A 66 2.78 -11.22 -1.01
N LEU A 67 3.57 -11.96 -1.81
CA LEU A 67 3.50 -11.92 -3.27
C LEU A 67 2.13 -12.40 -3.78
N LEU A 68 1.63 -13.51 -3.23
CA LEU A 68 0.34 -14.08 -3.60
C LEU A 68 -0.80 -13.09 -3.33
N MET A 69 -0.77 -12.33 -2.23
CA MET A 69 -1.74 -11.26 -1.97
C MET A 69 -1.76 -10.23 -3.11
N GLY A 70 -0.61 -9.78 -3.59
CA GLY A 70 -0.51 -8.85 -4.71
C GLY A 70 -1.01 -9.46 -6.03
N VAL A 71 -0.64 -10.70 -6.32
CA VAL A 71 -1.10 -11.43 -7.52
C VAL A 71 -2.61 -11.63 -7.50
N LEU A 72 -3.18 -12.06 -6.37
CA LEU A 72 -4.61 -12.22 -6.21
C LEU A 72 -5.35 -10.88 -6.34
N ALA A 73 -4.79 -9.79 -5.83
CA ALA A 73 -5.37 -8.47 -6.01
C ALA A 73 -5.39 -8.05 -7.49
N GLY A 74 -4.31 -8.35 -8.24
CA GLY A 74 -4.25 -8.19 -9.69
C GLY A 74 -5.31 -9.01 -10.42
N ALA A 75 -5.46 -10.29 -10.08
CA ALA A 75 -6.47 -11.17 -10.66
C ALA A 75 -7.91 -10.69 -10.35
N VAL A 76 -8.17 -10.28 -9.10
CA VAL A 76 -9.47 -9.71 -8.73
C VAL A 76 -9.73 -8.43 -9.51
N HIS A 77 -8.74 -7.57 -9.67
CA HIS A 77 -8.86 -6.34 -10.45
C HIS A 77 -9.25 -6.62 -11.91
N THR A 78 -8.56 -7.53 -12.60
CA THR A 78 -8.87 -7.88 -14.00
C THR A 78 -10.23 -8.54 -14.14
N LEU A 79 -10.63 -9.39 -13.19
CA LEU A 79 -11.96 -10.00 -13.16
C LEU A 79 -13.06 -8.95 -12.98
N LEU A 80 -12.89 -8.00 -12.05
CA LEU A 80 -13.87 -6.93 -11.82
C LEU A 80 -14.02 -6.00 -13.01
N LEU A 81 -12.93 -5.69 -13.71
CA LEU A 81 -12.98 -4.87 -14.93
C LEU A 81 -13.60 -5.60 -16.12
N SER A 82 -13.50 -6.93 -16.18
CA SER A 82 -14.09 -7.75 -17.25
C SER A 82 -15.56 -8.09 -16.99
N ALA A 83 -16.04 -7.95 -15.75
CA ALA A 83 -17.40 -8.28 -15.35
C ALA A 83 -18.38 -7.14 -15.68
N THR A 84 -19.19 -7.32 -16.72
CA THR A 84 -20.27 -6.38 -17.09
C THR A 84 -21.32 -6.21 -15.99
N SER A 85 -21.55 -7.24 -15.18
CA SER A 85 -22.45 -7.16 -14.01
C SER A 85 -21.95 -6.18 -12.95
N TRP A 86 -20.63 -6.07 -12.77
CA TRP A 86 -20.02 -5.19 -11.78
C TRP A 86 -20.21 -3.71 -12.15
N SER A 87 -19.99 -3.37 -13.42
CA SER A 87 -20.24 -2.02 -13.93
C SER A 87 -21.72 -1.68 -13.99
N ALA A 88 -22.60 -2.65 -14.23
CA ALA A 88 -24.05 -2.46 -14.22
C ALA A 88 -24.60 -2.09 -12.82
N TRP A 89 -24.06 -2.68 -11.74
CA TRP A 89 -24.54 -2.42 -10.37
C TRP A 89 -24.06 -1.09 -9.79
N LEU A 90 -22.78 -0.77 -9.97
CA LEU A 90 -22.16 0.39 -9.32
C LEU A 90 -22.11 1.63 -10.23
N GLY A 91 -22.30 1.43 -11.53
CA GLY A 91 -21.95 2.39 -12.57
C GLY A 91 -20.45 2.33 -12.93
N PRO A 92 -20.07 2.64 -14.17
CA PRO A 92 -18.70 2.46 -14.67
C PRO A 92 -17.63 3.15 -13.82
N ALA A 93 -17.88 4.39 -13.41
CA ALA A 93 -16.92 5.18 -12.64
C ALA A 93 -16.66 4.63 -11.24
N ARG A 94 -17.70 4.11 -10.55
CA ARG A 94 -17.53 3.54 -9.21
C ARG A 94 -16.93 2.13 -9.28
N ALA A 95 -17.34 1.32 -10.26
CA ALA A 95 -16.76 0.00 -10.51
C ALA A 95 -15.25 0.05 -10.75
N TYR A 96 -14.78 1.03 -11.54
CA TYR A 96 -13.35 1.23 -11.76
C TYR A 96 -12.63 1.65 -10.47
N ARG A 97 -13.16 2.62 -9.73
CA ARG A 97 -12.54 3.11 -8.48
C ARG A 97 -12.47 2.03 -7.40
N THR A 98 -13.48 1.15 -7.30
CA THR A 98 -13.46 0.05 -6.33
C THR A 98 -12.45 -1.02 -6.73
N ALA A 99 -12.38 -1.39 -8.01
CA ALA A 99 -11.39 -2.34 -8.51
C ALA A 99 -9.95 -1.81 -8.28
N ASP A 100 -9.72 -0.53 -8.52
CA ASP A 100 -8.41 0.11 -8.32
C ASP A 100 -8.05 0.22 -6.83
N ALA A 101 -9.02 0.52 -5.97
CA ALA A 101 -8.81 0.54 -4.52
C ALA A 101 -8.45 -0.85 -3.96
N LEU A 102 -9.10 -1.91 -4.43
CA LEU A 102 -8.79 -3.28 -4.04
C LEU A 102 -7.40 -3.71 -4.53
N LEU A 103 -7.03 -3.31 -5.75
CA LEU A 103 -5.68 -3.55 -6.28
C LEU A 103 -4.63 -2.87 -5.39
N ALA A 104 -4.79 -1.58 -5.13
CA ALA A 104 -3.87 -0.79 -4.32
C ALA A 104 -3.74 -1.36 -2.89
N MET A 105 -4.86 -1.75 -2.27
CA MET A 105 -4.87 -2.39 -0.96
C MET A 105 -4.07 -3.70 -0.95
N GLY A 106 -4.30 -4.58 -1.93
CA GLY A 106 -3.67 -5.89 -1.95
C GLY A 106 -2.18 -5.83 -2.30
N VAL A 107 -1.79 -5.00 -3.27
CA VAL A 107 -0.38 -4.83 -3.67
C VAL A 107 0.44 -4.21 -2.54
N LEU A 108 -0.02 -3.08 -1.98
CA LEU A 108 0.73 -2.43 -0.90
C LEU A 108 0.61 -3.16 0.43
N GLY A 109 -0.51 -3.86 0.67
CA GLY A 109 -0.64 -4.76 1.82
C GLY A 109 0.30 -5.97 1.74
N GLY A 110 0.40 -6.62 0.58
CA GLY A 110 1.33 -7.72 0.34
C GLY A 110 2.80 -7.29 0.46
N GLY A 111 3.13 -6.13 -0.12
CA GLY A 111 4.47 -5.53 -0.01
C GLY A 111 4.83 -5.17 1.44
N ALA A 112 3.93 -4.51 2.18
CA ALA A 112 4.13 -4.17 3.58
C ALA A 112 4.25 -5.42 4.46
N PHE A 113 3.43 -6.45 4.19
CA PHE A 113 3.52 -7.75 4.85
C PHE A 113 4.90 -8.38 4.66
N ALA A 114 5.37 -8.48 3.42
CA ALA A 114 6.66 -9.06 3.08
C ALA A 114 7.80 -8.29 3.74
N LEU A 115 7.82 -6.96 3.59
CA LEU A 115 8.83 -6.10 4.20
C LEU A 115 8.85 -6.28 5.72
N ARG A 116 7.68 -6.31 6.37
CA ARG A 116 7.59 -6.50 7.81
C ARG A 116 8.09 -7.86 8.27
N VAL A 117 7.80 -8.92 7.52
CA VAL A 117 8.33 -10.27 7.80
C VAL A 117 9.85 -10.25 7.73
N LEU A 118 10.42 -9.62 6.71
CA LEU A 118 11.87 -9.49 6.54
C LEU A 118 12.52 -8.74 7.71
N THR A 119 12.02 -7.55 8.03
CA THR A 119 12.59 -6.69 9.08
C THR A 119 12.43 -7.29 10.47
N SER A 120 11.38 -8.08 10.70
CA SER A 120 11.15 -8.77 11.98
C SER A 120 12.04 -9.99 12.17
N ARG A 121 12.50 -10.63 11.08
CA ARG A 121 13.34 -11.85 11.15
C ARG A 121 14.82 -11.58 10.96
N ARG A 122 15.20 -10.48 10.31
CA ARG A 122 16.60 -10.13 10.03
C ARG A 122 16.81 -8.62 10.15
N ALA A 123 17.66 -8.22 11.08
CA ALA A 123 17.86 -6.82 11.44
C ALA A 123 18.40 -5.94 10.29
N TRP A 124 19.20 -6.49 9.38
CA TRP A 124 19.76 -5.74 8.25
C TRP A 124 18.70 -5.25 7.26
N PHE A 125 17.52 -5.88 7.21
CA PHE A 125 16.40 -5.37 6.42
C PHE A 125 15.69 -4.16 7.05
N ALA A 126 16.03 -3.77 8.28
CA ALA A 126 15.49 -2.54 8.88
C ALA A 126 15.83 -1.28 8.06
N VAL A 127 16.95 -1.31 7.32
CA VAL A 127 17.29 -0.25 6.35
C VAL A 127 16.18 -0.05 5.31
N LEU A 128 15.52 -1.12 4.86
CA LEU A 128 14.41 -1.01 3.89
C LEU A 128 13.18 -0.33 4.48
N GLU A 129 12.91 -0.49 5.79
CA GLU A 129 11.82 0.23 6.48
C GLU A 129 12.05 1.76 6.49
N VAL A 130 13.28 2.22 6.27
CA VAL A 130 13.62 3.65 6.15
C VAL A 130 13.72 4.07 4.68
N LEU A 131 14.37 3.27 3.83
CA LEU A 131 14.56 3.60 2.42
C LEU A 131 13.25 3.64 1.63
N VAL A 132 12.29 2.75 1.92
CA VAL A 132 11.02 2.70 1.18
C VAL A 132 10.19 3.99 1.40
N PRO A 133 10.00 4.49 2.64
CA PRO A 133 9.39 5.81 2.85
C PRO A 133 10.15 6.94 2.16
N VAL A 134 11.48 6.98 2.29
CA VAL A 134 12.31 8.02 1.63
C VAL A 134 12.11 8.01 0.12
N PHE A 135 12.11 6.82 -0.49
CA PHE A 135 11.82 6.64 -1.90
C PHE A 135 10.41 7.12 -2.25
N ALA A 136 9.39 6.74 -1.47
CA ALA A 136 8.01 7.14 -1.68
C ALA A 136 7.85 8.67 -1.68
N PHE A 137 8.44 9.36 -0.69
CA PHE A 137 8.41 10.83 -0.64
C PHE A 137 9.20 11.46 -1.78
N THR A 138 10.34 10.89 -2.17
CA THR A 138 11.11 11.38 -3.33
C THR A 138 10.28 11.30 -4.60
N GLN A 139 9.60 10.16 -4.83
CA GLN A 139 8.71 9.99 -5.98
C GLN A 139 7.53 10.96 -5.94
N LEU A 140 6.96 11.19 -4.76
CA LEU A 140 5.88 12.17 -4.57
C LEU A 140 6.34 13.58 -4.95
N VAL A 141 7.54 13.99 -4.52
CA VAL A 141 8.12 15.30 -4.84
C VAL A 141 8.40 15.43 -6.33
N VAL A 142 8.96 14.39 -6.97
CA VAL A 142 9.19 14.37 -8.42
C VAL A 142 7.86 14.53 -9.18
N ALA A 143 6.84 13.74 -8.82
CA ALA A 143 5.52 13.82 -9.43
C ALA A 143 4.87 15.20 -9.27
N HIS A 144 5.03 15.85 -8.10
CA HIS A 144 4.54 17.22 -7.89
C HIS A 144 5.34 18.27 -8.65
N ARG A 145 6.67 18.13 -8.73
CA ARG A 145 7.55 19.05 -9.46
C ARG A 145 7.26 19.02 -10.96
N ASP A 146 7.17 17.83 -11.54
CA ASP A 146 6.92 17.67 -12.97
C ASP A 146 5.47 18.02 -13.32
N GLY A 147 4.52 17.78 -12.42
CA GLY A 147 3.12 18.20 -12.55
C GLY A 147 2.86 19.69 -12.33
N ALA A 148 3.79 20.45 -11.75
CA ALA A 148 3.69 21.90 -11.54
C ALA A 148 4.40 22.71 -12.64
N ILE A 149 5.44 22.16 -13.29
CA ILE A 149 6.23 22.87 -14.31
C ILE A 149 5.72 22.60 -15.74
N ASN A 150 5.04 21.47 -15.98
CA ASN A 150 4.62 21.07 -17.33
C ASN A 150 3.09 20.97 -17.49
N ARG A 151 2.34 21.88 -16.86
CA ARG A 151 0.98 22.16 -17.33
C ARG A 151 1.12 23.15 -18.49
N PRO A 152 0.86 22.78 -19.76
CA PRO A 152 0.55 23.82 -20.74
C PRO A 152 -0.59 24.65 -20.14
N PHE A 153 -0.52 25.97 -20.27
CA PHE A 153 -1.49 26.94 -19.73
C PHE A 153 -2.94 26.73 -20.25
N GLU A 154 -3.23 25.62 -20.91
CA GLU A 154 -4.51 25.20 -21.50
C GLU A 154 -5.37 24.34 -20.55
N ILE A 155 -4.82 23.85 -19.42
CA ILE A 155 -5.58 23.11 -18.38
C ILE A 155 -5.49 23.82 -17.01
N ALA A 156 -5.33 25.14 -17.02
CA ALA A 156 -5.81 25.94 -15.91
C ALA A 156 -7.35 25.95 -16.00
N ASP A 157 -8.02 25.80 -14.86
CA ASP A 157 -9.48 25.82 -14.76
C ASP A 157 -10.12 26.88 -15.67
N PRO A 158 -11.22 26.60 -16.41
CA PRO A 158 -12.20 27.65 -16.55
C PRO A 158 -12.72 27.95 -15.14
N ILE A 159 -12.53 29.18 -14.70
CA ILE A 159 -13.36 29.76 -13.63
C ILE A 159 -14.80 29.71 -14.15
N LEU A 160 -15.53 28.64 -13.80
CA LEU A 160 -16.99 28.53 -13.78
C LEU A 160 -17.41 27.61 -12.62
#